data_AF-A0A535F8Q9-F1
#
_entry.id   AF-A0A535F8Q9-F1
#
_cell.length_a   1.000
_cell.length_b   1.000
_cell.length_c   1.000
_cell.angle_alpha   90.00
_cell.angle_beta   90.00
_cell.angle_gamma   90.00
#
_symmetry.space_group_name_H-M   'P 1'
#
loop_
_entity.id
_entity.type
_entity.pdbx_description
1 polymer ?
#
loop_
_entity_poly.entity_id
_entity_poly.type
_entity_poly.pdbx_seq_one_letter_code
_entity_poly.pdbx_strand_id
1 'polypeptide(L)' 'MFNPLLLFARGLDGIAVFATIFWIWVLVDCITKESAEGNDKIAWTLVILFAPLLGAVLYYFVRRPERIKAIGH' A
#
# COMPACT_ATOMS: atom_id res chain seq x y z
N MET A 1 -2.72 -11.30 -20.72
CA MET A 1 -3.15 -11.98 -19.49
C MET A 1 -1.94 -12.04 -18.57
N PHE A 2 -1.93 -11.25 -17.48
CA PHE A 2 -0.80 -11.21 -16.54
C PHE A 2 -0.69 -12.59 -15.86
N ASN A 3 0.42 -13.31 -16.10
CA ASN A 3 0.62 -14.65 -15.57
C ASN A 3 1.62 -14.59 -14.40
N PRO A 4 1.15 -14.63 -13.14
CA PRO A 4 2.01 -14.53 -11.97
C PRO A 4 2.96 -15.72 -11.80
N LEU A 5 2.76 -16.83 -12.53
CA LEU A 5 3.65 -18.00 -12.49
C LEU A 5 5.02 -17.74 -13.13
N LEU A 6 5.15 -16.72 -13.99
CA LEU A 6 6.44 -16.34 -14.61
C LEU A 6 7.39 -15.60 -13.66
N LEU A 7 6.88 -15.12 -12.52
CA LEU A 7 7.63 -14.37 -11.48
C LEU A 7 8.40 -15.29 -10.52
N PHE A 8 8.38 -16.61 -10.73
CA PHE A 8 9.16 -17.56 -9.92
C PHE A 8 10.37 -18.12 -10.68
N ALA A 9 10.55 -17.74 -11.94
CA ALA A 9 11.48 -18.40 -12.86
C ALA A 9 12.81 -17.66 -13.09
N ARG A 10 12.99 -16.41 -12.61
CA ARG A 10 14.23 -15.63 -12.84
C ARG A 10 14.65 -14.87 -11.59
N GLY A 11 15.88 -15.08 -11.09
CA GLY A 11 16.40 -14.47 -9.85
C GLY A 11 16.39 -12.93 -9.72
N LEU A 12 15.83 -12.19 -10.67
CA LEU A 12 15.50 -10.76 -10.61
C LEU A 12 14.11 -10.49 -9.99
N ASP A 13 13.30 -11.53 -9.82
CA ASP A 13 11.89 -11.49 -9.38
C ASP A 13 11.73 -11.04 -7.91
N GLY A 14 12.78 -11.16 -7.09
CA GLY A 14 12.71 -10.86 -5.66
C GLY A 14 12.25 -9.44 -5.37
N ILE A 15 12.81 -8.42 -6.04
CA ILE A 15 12.46 -7.01 -5.81
C ILE A 15 11.00 -6.75 -6.19
N ALA A 16 10.53 -7.31 -7.31
CA ALA A 16 9.15 -7.17 -7.76
C ALA A 16 8.17 -7.84 -6.79
N VAL A 17 8.53 -9.01 -6.25
CA VAL A 17 7.76 -9.71 -5.21
C VAL A 17 7.72 -8.89 -3.93
N PHE A 18 8.85 -8.38 -3.43
CA PHE A 18 8.90 -7.53 -2.25
C PHE A 18 8.08 -6.25 -2.43
N ALA A 19 8.21 -5.58 -3.58
CA ALA A 19 7.43 -4.39 -3.93
C ALA A 19 5.91 -4.68 -3.92
N THR A 20 5.51 -5.84 -4.45
CA THR A 20 4.11 -6.26 -4.48
C THR A 20 3.59 -6.58 -3.08
N ILE A 21 4.36 -7.33 -2.28
CA ILE A 21 4.01 -7.63 -0.88
C ILE A 21 3.88 -6.34 -0.07
N PHE A 22 4.83 -5.41 -0.22
CA PHE A 22 4.80 -4.11 0.44
C PHE A 22 3.56 -3.32 0.04
N TRP A 23 3.25 -3.23 -1.26
CA TRP A 23 2.07 -2.54 -1.76
C TRP A 23 0.77 -3.12 -1.20
N ILE A 24 0.60 -4.45 -1.25
CA ILE A 24 -0.59 -5.13 -0.71
C ILE A 24 -0.71 -4.87 0.79
N TRP A 25 0.38 -5.02 1.54
CA TRP A 25 0.37 -4.80 2.98
C TRP A 25 -0.01 -3.36 3.35
N VAL A 26 0.50 -2.36 2.62
CA VAL A 26 0.12 -0.96 2.81
C VAL A 26 -1.34 -0.70 2.47
N LEU A 27 -1.87 -1.31 1.41
CA LEU A 27 -3.28 -1.19 1.05
C LEU A 27 -4.19 -1.77 2.15
N VAL A 28 -3.83 -2.93 2.70
CA VAL A 28 -4.54 -3.53 3.84
C VAL A 28 -4.44 -2.64 5.08
N ASP A 29 -3.26 -2.08 5.39
CA ASP A 29 -3.09 -1.12 6.49
C ASP A 29 -4.02 0.09 6.34
N CYS A 30 -4.11 0.66 5.14
CA CYS A 30 -5.00 1.79 4.82
C CYS A 30 -6.47 1.46 5.07
N ILE A 31 -6.95 0.35 4.50
CA ILE A 31 -8.38 0.00 4.61
C ILE A 31 -8.77 -0.33 6.06
N THR A 32 -7.86 -0.96 6.81
CA THR A 32 -8.14 -1.44 8.17
C THR A 32 -7.92 -0.39 9.25
N LYS A 33 -6.90 0.46 9.14
CA LYS A 33 -6.50 1.38 10.22
C LYS A 33 -6.97 2.81 10.02
N GLU A 34 -7.19 3.27 8.79
CA GLU A 34 -7.74 4.62 8.59
C GLU A 34 -9.15 4.72 9.20
N SER A 35 -9.48 5.91 9.72
CA SER A 35 -10.82 6.17 10.23
C SER A 35 -11.85 6.03 9.11
N ALA A 36 -13.02 5.49 9.42
CA ALA A 36 -14.16 5.54 8.51
C ALA A 36 -14.82 6.93 8.49
N GLU A 37 -14.45 7.82 9.42
CA GLU A 37 -14.90 9.20 9.46
C GLU A 37 -14.09 10.05 8.46
N GLY A 38 -14.81 10.81 7.63
CA GLY A 38 -14.23 11.66 6.60
C GLY A 38 -13.79 10.89 5.35
N ASN A 39 -13.02 11.58 4.50
CA ASN A 39 -12.69 11.10 3.15
C ASN A 39 -11.29 10.47 3.05
N ASP A 40 -10.50 10.52 4.12
CA ASP A 40 -9.09 10.14 4.09
C ASP A 40 -8.90 8.66 3.71
N LYS A 41 -9.71 7.76 4.27
CA LYS A 41 -9.65 6.33 3.93
C LYS A 41 -9.83 6.10 2.43
N ILE A 42 -10.87 6.70 1.84
CA ILE A 42 -11.19 6.51 0.42
C ILE A 42 -10.12 7.18 -0.45
N ALA A 43 -9.73 8.42 -0.12
CA ALA A 43 -8.73 9.15 -0.88
C ALA A 43 -7.38 8.40 -0.91
N TRP A 44 -6.88 7.96 0.24
CA TRP A 44 -5.62 7.22 0.30
C TRP A 44 -5.71 5.83 -0.30
N THR A 45 -6.84 5.14 -0.15
CA THR A 45 -7.07 3.85 -0.84
C THR A 45 -6.97 4.01 -2.35
N LEU A 46 -7.58 5.06 -2.93
CA LEU A 46 -7.50 5.33 -4.36
C LEU A 46 -6.08 5.68 -4.79
N VAL A 47 -5.36 6.50 -4.01
CA VAL A 47 -3.96 6.83 -4.29
C VAL A 47 -3.07 5.59 -4.30
N ILE A 48 -3.19 4.71 -3.30
CA ILE A 48 -2.41 3.46 -3.24
C ILE A 48 -2.82 2.50 -4.37
N LEU A 49 -4.10 2.44 -4.72
CA LEU A 49 -4.61 1.55 -5.76
C LEU A 49 -4.15 1.97 -7.17
N PHE A 50 -4.22 3.27 -7.50
CA PHE A 50 -3.89 3.78 -8.82
C PHE A 50 -2.41 4.17 -9.00
N ALA A 51 -1.70 4.43 -7.90
CA ALA A 51 -0.25 4.64 -7.90
C ALA A 51 0.40 3.61 -6.95
N PRO A 52 0.69 2.36 -7.39
CA PRO A 52 1.00 1.27 -6.47
C PRO A 52 2.18 1.54 -5.55
N LEU A 53 3.40 1.56 -6.10
CA LEU A 53 4.60 1.73 -5.30
C LEU A 53 4.69 3.15 -4.72
N LEU A 54 4.41 4.16 -5.54
CA LEU A 54 4.51 5.56 -5.13
C LEU A 54 3.48 5.90 -4.05
N GLY A 55 2.23 5.51 -4.24
CA GLY A 55 1.14 5.71 -3.28
C GLY A 55 1.37 4.93 -1.99
N ALA A 56 1.87 3.69 -2.06
CA ALA A 56 2.24 2.94 -0.85
C ALA A 56 3.36 3.61 -0.07
N VAL A 57 4.41 4.11 -0.74
CA VAL A 57 5.51 4.85 -0.10
C VAL A 57 5.00 6.14 0.53
N LEU A 58 4.22 6.95 -0.20
CA LEU A 58 3.66 8.20 0.31
C LEU A 58 2.76 7.95 1.52
N TYR A 59 1.86 6.98 1.44
CA TYR A 59 1.01 6.63 2.56
C TYR A 59 1.84 6.19 3.78
N TYR A 60 2.84 5.33 3.58
CA TYR A 60 3.63 4.79 4.68
C TYR A 60 4.45 5.86 5.42
N PHE A 61 5.06 6.80 4.70
CA PHE A 61 5.94 7.81 5.29
C PHE A 61 5.25 9.12 5.66
N VAL A 62 4.16 9.48 4.98
CA VAL A 62 3.46 10.75 5.19
C VAL A 62 2.18 10.52 5.99
N ARG A 63 1.24 9.76 5.44
CA ARG A 63 -0.10 9.61 6.04
C ARG A 63 -0.11 8.79 7.32
N ARG A 64 0.56 7.64 7.33
CA ARG A 64 0.54 6.71 8.47
C ARG A 64 1.02 7.37 9.77
N PRO A 65 2.12 8.14 9.81
CA PRO A 65 2.51 8.89 11.01
C PRO A 65 1.48 9.93 11.44
N GLU A 66 0.82 10.63 10.50
CA GLU A 66 -0.24 11.59 10.82
C GLU A 66 -1.45 10.91 11.45
N ARG A 67 -1.89 9.78 10.88
CA ARG A 67 -2.96 8.97 11.47
C ARG A 67 -2.59 8.52 12.89
N ILE A 68 -1.38 7.99 13.10
CA ILE A 68 -0.94 7.54 14.42
C ILE A 68 -0.94 8.71 15.42
N LYS A 69 -0.58 9.92 15.01
CA LYS A 69 -0.67 11.11 15.88
C LYS A 69 -2.12 11.50 16.19
N ALA A 70 -3.04 11.34 15.24
CA ALA A 70 -4.43 11.72 15.40
C ALA A 70 -5.26 10.68 16.18
N ILE A 71 -4.99 9.39 15.99
CA ILE A 71 -5.85 8.27 16.46
C ILE A 71 -5.11 7.34 17.44
N GLY A 72 -3.77 7.32 17.43
CA GLY A 72 -2.95 6.56 18.38
C GLY A 72 -2.54 5.15 17.94
N HIS A 73 -2.89 4.69 16.73
CA HIS A 73 -2.56 3.35 16.22
C HIS A 73 -2.39 3.25 14.69
#